data_AF-A0A5R2N4N2-F1
#
_entry.id   AF-A0A5R2N4N2-F1
#
_cell.length_a   1.000
_cell.length_b   1.000
_cell.length_c   1.000
_cell.angle_alpha   90.00
_cell.angle_beta   90.00
_cell.angle_gamma   90.00
#
_symmetry.space_group_name_H-M   'P 1'
#
loop_
_entity.id
_entity.type
_entity.pdbx_description
1 polymer ?
#
loop_
_entity_poly.entity_id
_entity_poly.type
_entity_poly.pdbx_seq_one_letter_code
_entity_poly.pdbx_strand_id
1 'polypeptide(L)'
;IVLNRSVVSVASGGVLTACVYTGAKQDLTADAAVLVTSRNQDDAVWRDLKVRENEWADNGIRSVKVIGDAEAPGPIAWATYAGHRFARELDEPDIGDALPFRREVTALAAG
;
A
#
# COMPACT_ATOMS: atom_id res chain seq x y z
N ILE A 1 -15.45 22.93 7.78
CA ILE A 1 -14.34 21.99 7.99
C ILE A 1 -14.27 21.69 9.48
N VAL A 2 -14.30 20.41 9.86
CA VAL A 2 -14.23 19.98 11.27
C VAL A 2 -12.90 19.26 11.45
N LEU A 3 -11.98 19.85 12.21
CA LEU A 3 -10.66 19.29 12.50
C LEU A 3 -10.70 18.53 13.83
N ASN A 4 -9.68 17.69 14.08
CA ASN A 4 -9.44 17.04 15.38
C ASN A 4 -10.62 16.19 15.89
N ARG A 5 -11.39 15.60 14.97
CA ARG A 5 -12.48 14.67 15.29
C ARG A 5 -12.41 13.43 14.42
N SER A 6 -12.65 12.27 15.02
CA SER A 6 -12.85 11.01 14.31
C SER A 6 -14.34 10.67 14.22
N VAL A 7 -14.72 9.94 13.17
CA VAL A 7 -16.04 9.30 13.06
C VAL A 7 -15.99 7.98 13.82
N VAL A 8 -16.89 7.81 14.80
CA VAL A 8 -16.96 6.62 15.67
C VAL A 8 -18.00 5.63 15.17
N SER A 9 -19.13 6.13 14.68
CA SER A 9 -20.18 5.31 14.06
C SER A 9 -20.97 6.11 13.04
N VAL A 10 -21.53 5.41 12.07
CA VAL A 10 -22.49 5.93 11.09
C VAL A 10 -23.84 5.29 11.39
N ALA A 11 -24.89 6.10 11.50
CA ALA A 11 -26.24 5.65 11.81
C ALA A 11 -27.26 6.37 10.91
N SER A 12 -28.53 5.94 11.00
CA SER A 12 -29.62 6.66 10.33
C SER A 12 -29.66 8.11 10.83
N GLY A 13 -29.67 9.06 9.90
CA GLY A 13 -29.75 10.50 10.20
C GLY A 13 -28.44 11.18 10.59
N GLY A 14 -27.30 10.47 10.62
CA GLY A 14 -26.01 11.14 10.84
C GLY A 14 -24.84 10.27 11.30
N VAL A 15 -23.82 10.93 11.85
CA VAL A 15 -22.61 10.30 12.37
C VAL A 15 -22.32 10.71 13.81
N LEU A 16 -21.84 9.77 14.61
CA LEU A 16 -21.27 10.06 15.93
C LEU A 16 -19.79 10.37 15.75
N THR A 17 -19.34 11.50 16.28
CA THR A 17 -17.93 11.91 16.25
C THR A 17 -17.36 12.01 17.65
N ALA A 18 -16.04 11.84 17.79
CA ALA A 18 -15.33 12.07 19.05
C ALA A 18 -14.15 13.03 18.86
N CYS A 19 -13.94 13.93 19.83
CA CYS A 19 -12.72 14.73 19.91
C CYS A 19 -11.50 13.82 20.09
N VAL A 20 -10.47 13.95 19.24
CA VAL A 20 -9.27 13.09 19.32
C VAL A 20 -8.44 13.31 20.57
N TYR A 21 -8.65 14.42 21.30
CA TYR A 21 -7.92 14.73 22.54
C TYR A 21 -8.69 14.33 23.81
N THR A 22 -10.00 14.55 23.85
CA THR A 22 -10.81 14.40 25.09
C THR A 22 -11.80 13.25 25.02
N GLY A 23 -12.00 12.64 23.85
CA GLY A 23 -13.04 11.64 23.62
C GLY A 23 -14.47 12.19 23.66
N ALA A 24 -14.67 13.49 23.84
CA ALA A 24 -15.99 14.11 23.93
C ALA A 24 -16.81 13.84 22.66
N LYS A 25 -17.93 13.14 22.85
CA LYS A 25 -18.82 12.69 21.78
C LYS A 25 -19.77 13.81 21.33
N GLN A 26 -20.10 13.82 20.04
CA GLN A 26 -21.05 14.76 19.45
C GLN A 26 -21.70 14.13 18.21
N ASP A 27 -23.02 14.22 18.13
CA ASP A 27 -23.79 13.86 16.95
C ASP A 27 -23.72 14.95 15.88
N LEU A 28 -23.57 14.52 14.63
CA LEU A 28 -23.62 15.38 13.45
C LEU A 28 -24.68 14.82 12.48
N THR A 29 -25.77 15.56 12.30
CA THR A 29 -26.85 15.19 11.38
C THR A 29 -26.38 15.25 9.94
N ALA A 30 -26.68 14.20 9.16
CA ALA A 30 -26.40 14.13 7.73
C ALA A 30 -27.32 13.10 7.05
N ASP A 31 -27.72 13.39 5.81
CA ASP A 31 -28.51 12.46 5.00
C ASP A 31 -27.65 11.34 4.38
N ALA A 32 -26.33 11.56 4.22
CA ALA A 32 -25.38 10.61 3.66
C ALA A 32 -23.98 10.81 4.23
N ALA A 33 -23.16 9.75 4.16
CA ALA A 33 -21.74 9.77 4.54
C ALA A 33 -20.86 9.25 3.40
N VAL A 34 -19.82 10.01 3.05
CA VAL A 34 -18.79 9.59 2.09
C VAL A 34 -17.53 9.24 2.86
N LEU A 35 -17.20 7.95 2.92
CA LEU A 35 -16.04 7.45 3.66
C LEU A 35 -14.80 7.45 2.76
N VAL A 36 -13.86 8.36 3.05
CA VAL A 36 -12.55 8.43 2.39
C VAL A 36 -11.49 8.06 3.42
N THR A 37 -11.18 6.76 3.54
CA THR A 37 -10.31 6.22 4.59
C THR A 37 -9.02 5.64 4.02
N SER A 38 -9.07 4.41 3.53
CA SER A 38 -7.95 3.67 2.94
C SER A 38 -8.41 2.95 1.67
N ARG A 39 -7.48 2.23 1.04
CA ARG A 39 -7.74 1.37 -0.11
C ARG A 39 -7.29 -0.05 0.24
N ASN A 40 -8.01 -1.04 -0.28
CA ASN A 40 -7.54 -2.42 -0.32
C ASN A 40 -6.77 -2.65 -1.62
N GLN A 41 -5.85 -3.62 -1.60
CA GLN A 41 -5.21 -4.11 -2.82
C GLN A 41 -6.28 -4.71 -3.76
N ASP A 42 -6.12 -4.49 -5.07
CA ASP A 42 -6.82 -5.24 -6.11
C ASP A 42 -5.82 -6.16 -6.81
N ASP A 43 -5.66 -7.37 -6.25
CA ASP A 43 -4.59 -8.32 -6.59
C ASP A 43 -5.13 -9.71 -6.96
N ALA A 44 -6.44 -9.82 -7.25
CA ALA A 44 -7.11 -11.11 -7.46
C ALA A 44 -6.44 -11.94 -8.56
N VAL A 45 -6.12 -11.31 -9.71
CA VAL A 45 -5.43 -11.98 -10.82
C VAL A 45 -4.05 -12.49 -10.41
N TRP A 46 -3.29 -11.73 -9.59
CA TRP A 46 -1.98 -12.16 -9.11
C TRP A 46 -2.10 -13.38 -8.17
N ARG A 47 -3.06 -13.35 -7.24
CA ARG A 47 -3.34 -14.49 -6.34
C ARG A 47 -3.74 -15.74 -7.12
N ASP A 48 -4.63 -15.60 -8.10
CA ASP A 48 -5.09 -16.72 -8.93
C ASP A 48 -3.95 -17.32 -9.77
N LEU A 49 -3.08 -16.47 -10.35
CA LEU A 49 -1.88 -16.92 -11.05
C LEU A 49 -0.92 -17.65 -10.12
N LYS A 50 -0.77 -17.18 -8.87
CA LYS A 50 0.12 -17.79 -7.88
C LYS A 50 -0.33 -19.17 -7.41
N VAL A 51 -1.64 -19.40 -7.28
CA VAL A 51 -2.17 -20.74 -6.98
C VAL A 51 -1.84 -21.76 -8.10
N ARG A 52 -1.62 -21.28 -9.33
CA ARG A 52 -1.30 -22.10 -10.52
C ARG A 52 0.18 -22.08 -10.88
N GLU A 53 1.05 -21.79 -9.92
CA GLU A 53 2.50 -21.69 -10.15
C GLU A 53 3.13 -22.96 -10.73
N ASN A 54 2.56 -24.13 -10.41
CA ASN A 54 2.98 -25.42 -10.98
C ASN A 54 2.71 -25.56 -12.50
N GLU A 55 1.81 -24.75 -13.08
CA GLU A 55 1.50 -24.78 -14.52
C GLU A 55 2.37 -23.81 -15.33
N TRP A 56 3.15 -22.95 -14.68
CA TRP A 56 3.84 -21.84 -15.35
C TRP A 56 4.87 -22.31 -16.38
N ALA A 57 5.69 -23.32 -16.03
CA ALA A 57 6.74 -23.83 -16.90
C ALA A 57 6.17 -24.41 -18.20
N ASP A 58 5.07 -25.18 -18.12
CA ASP A 58 4.37 -25.77 -19.27
C ASP A 58 3.76 -24.71 -20.18
N ASN A 59 3.51 -23.51 -19.65
CA ASN A 59 2.97 -22.35 -20.37
C ASN A 59 4.03 -21.28 -20.71
N GLY A 60 5.32 -21.58 -20.50
CA GLY A 60 6.42 -20.66 -20.83
C GLY A 60 6.54 -19.43 -19.93
N ILE A 61 5.87 -19.40 -18.77
CA ILE A 61 5.93 -18.29 -17.81
C ILE A 61 7.11 -18.52 -16.86
N ARG A 62 8.02 -17.54 -16.77
CA ARG A 62 9.21 -17.61 -15.90
C ARG A 62 8.97 -17.07 -14.49
N SER A 63 8.24 -15.96 -14.39
CA SER A 63 7.92 -15.32 -13.11
C SER A 63 6.70 -14.42 -13.27
N VAL A 64 6.01 -14.18 -12.15
CA VAL A 64 4.90 -13.23 -12.04
C VAL A 64 5.13 -12.37 -10.81
N LYS A 65 5.10 -11.04 -10.97
CA LYS A 65 5.19 -10.07 -9.87
C LYS A 65 3.99 -9.12 -9.90
N VAL A 66 3.52 -8.72 -8.72
CA VAL A 66 2.56 -7.62 -8.53
C VAL A 66 3.34 -6.35 -8.22
N ILE A 67 2.86 -5.19 -8.69
CA ILE A 67 3.49 -3.88 -8.46
C ILE A 67 2.45 -2.80 -8.18
N GLY A 68 2.88 -1.69 -7.60
CA GLY A 68 2.05 -0.49 -7.42
C GLY A 68 0.93 -0.70 -6.40
N ASP A 69 -0.23 -0.08 -6.60
CA ASP A 69 -1.32 -0.13 -5.62
C ASP A 69 -1.91 -1.54 -5.44
N ALA A 70 -1.77 -2.42 -6.43
CA ALA A 70 -2.12 -3.84 -6.31
C ALA A 70 -1.17 -4.59 -5.35
N GLU A 71 0.08 -4.12 -5.20
CA GLU A 71 1.04 -4.66 -4.22
C GLU A 71 0.93 -3.95 -2.87
N ALA A 72 0.77 -2.63 -2.85
CA ALA A 72 0.58 -1.85 -1.63
C ALA A 72 0.06 -0.45 -1.98
N PRO A 73 -1.20 -0.09 -1.64
CA PRO A 73 -1.76 1.21 -1.97
C PRO A 73 -0.95 2.38 -1.40
N GLY A 74 -0.42 3.25 -2.27
CA GLY A 74 0.36 4.43 -1.91
C GLY A 74 0.10 5.65 -2.80
N PRO A 75 0.80 6.77 -2.57
CA PRO A 75 0.78 7.91 -3.49
C PRO A 75 1.19 7.49 -4.91
N ILE A 76 0.73 8.24 -5.92
CA ILE A 76 1.01 7.97 -7.35
C ILE A 76 2.51 7.76 -7.63
N ALA A 77 3.38 8.52 -6.96
CA ALA A 77 4.83 8.39 -7.08
C ALA A 77 5.35 6.97 -6.81
N TRP A 78 4.71 6.23 -5.90
CA TRP A 78 5.08 4.84 -5.58
C TRP A 78 4.69 3.87 -6.69
N ALA A 79 3.54 4.06 -7.32
CA ALA A 79 3.14 3.24 -8.46
C ALA A 79 4.09 3.48 -9.66
N THR A 80 4.44 4.74 -9.93
CA THR A 80 5.40 5.07 -11.00
C THR A 80 6.80 4.52 -10.69
N TYR A 81 7.23 4.59 -9.42
CA TYR A 81 8.50 4.03 -8.98
C TYR A 81 8.52 2.50 -9.12
N ALA A 82 7.46 1.81 -8.68
CA ALA A 82 7.36 0.36 -8.74
C ALA A 82 7.41 -0.17 -10.18
N GLY A 83 6.72 0.50 -11.11
CA GLY A 83 6.80 0.16 -12.54
C GLY A 83 8.21 0.33 -13.10
N HIS A 84 8.87 1.45 -12.79
CA HIS A 84 10.24 1.71 -13.24
C HIS A 84 11.26 0.75 -12.64
N ARG A 85 11.09 0.41 -11.37
CA ARG A 85 11.90 -0.57 -10.66
C ARG A 85 11.78 -1.95 -11.30
N PHE A 86 10.55 -2.43 -11.52
CA PHE A 86 10.31 -3.73 -12.16
C PHE A 86 10.99 -3.81 -13.54
N ALA A 87 10.85 -2.79 -14.37
CA ALA A 87 11.48 -2.76 -15.69
C ALA A 87 13.02 -2.80 -15.63
N ARG A 88 13.62 -2.19 -14.60
CA ARG A 88 15.09 -2.17 -14.41
C ARG A 88 15.64 -3.44 -13.78
N GLU A 89 14.85 -4.15 -13.01
CA GLU A 89 15.25 -5.39 -12.32
C GLU A 89 14.94 -6.64 -13.15
N LEU A 90 14.17 -6.51 -14.24
CA LEU A 90 13.86 -7.63 -15.13
C LEU A 90 15.13 -8.16 -15.79
N ASP A 91 15.31 -9.48 -15.74
CA ASP A 91 16.48 -10.22 -16.24
C ASP A 91 17.84 -9.88 -15.55
N GLU A 92 17.84 -9.07 -14.50
CA GLU A 92 19.02 -8.86 -13.66
C GLU A 92 19.33 -10.11 -12.81
N PRO A 93 20.62 -10.34 -12.45
CA PRO A 93 21.00 -11.45 -11.57
C PRO A 93 20.34 -11.37 -10.19
N ASP A 94 20.14 -12.52 -9.54
CA ASP A 94 19.77 -12.55 -8.13
C ASP A 94 20.91 -11.99 -7.27
N ILE A 95 20.60 -10.99 -6.46
CA ILE A 95 21.55 -10.32 -5.57
C ILE A 95 21.56 -10.91 -4.16
N GLY A 96 20.69 -11.88 -3.86
CA GLY A 96 20.53 -12.47 -2.53
C GLY A 96 20.24 -11.40 -1.46
N ASP A 97 21.00 -11.43 -0.37
CA ASP A 97 20.85 -10.49 0.75
C ASP A 97 21.55 -9.13 0.53
N ALA A 98 22.12 -8.88 -0.64
CA ALA A 98 22.78 -7.61 -0.94
C ALA A 98 21.77 -6.45 -1.08
N LEU A 99 22.24 -5.21 -0.84
CA LEU A 99 21.39 -4.03 -0.97
C LEU A 99 21.17 -3.67 -2.45
N PRO A 100 19.93 -3.38 -2.89
CA PRO A 100 19.63 -2.97 -4.26
C PRO A 100 20.00 -1.49 -4.54
N PHE A 101 20.79 -0.87 -3.68
CA PHE A 101 21.24 0.51 -3.80
C PHE A 101 22.58 0.71 -3.10
N ARG A 102 23.35 1.67 -3.60
CA ARG A 102 24.58 2.13 -2.94
C ARG A 102 24.22 3.02 -1.76
N ARG A 103 24.92 2.86 -0.64
CA ARG A 103 24.83 3.74 0.53
C ARG A 103 26.22 4.02 1.08
N GLU A 104 26.38 5.20 1.65
CA GLU A 104 27.60 5.60 2.36
C GLU A 104 27.40 5.42 3.86
N VAL A 105 28.49 5.21 4.60
CA VAL A 105 28.49 5.09 6.06
C VAL A 105 29.50 6.08 6.64
N THR A 106 29.24 6.54 7.87
CA THR A 106 30.10 7.50 8.55
C THR A 106 31.51 6.94 8.72
N ALA A 107 32.52 7.75 8.40
CA ALA A 107 33.91 7.41 8.70
C ALA A 107 34.14 7.32 10.21
N LEU A 108 34.90 6.31 10.66
CA LEU A 108 35.33 6.22 12.04
C LEU A 108 36.35 7.32 12.33
N ALA A 109 36.29 7.93 13.52
CA ALA A 109 37.31 8.90 13.93
C ALA A 109 38.68 8.20 14.07
N ALA A 110 39.73 8.82 13.52
CA ALA A 110 41.10 8.42 13.82
C ALA A 110 41.40 8.82 15.27
N GLY A 111 41.74 7.84 16.11
CA GLY A 111 42.20 8.08 17.49
C GLY A 111 43.58 8.70 17.55
#